data_AF-A0AA39KG52-F1
#
_entry.id   AF-A0AA39KG52-F1
#
_cell.length_a   1.000
_cell.length_b   1.000
_cell.length_c   1.000
_cell.angle_alpha   90.00
_cell.angle_beta   90.00
_cell.angle_gamma   90.00
#
_symmetry.space_group_name_H-M   'P 1'
#
loop_
_entity.id
_entity.type
_entity.pdbx_description
1 polymer ?
#
loop_
_entity_poly.entity_id
_entity_poly.type
_entity_poly.pdbx_seq_one_letter_code
_entity_poly.pdbx_strand_id
1 'polypeptide(L)'
;MLHNDTPNQIECETTPCISKGALYNLVICDSSLIFPYLKIEEISMDAYANRNVVAIFNCLQLLNSILLLAVLVPALFSTRVRRVRTWYAMVISGLVYSLCYMPLMILGQQTGPPPSFTLCLLQSCLIYCAPVLIISFTLTFVVELFLVLTRVIYGSALGSSTRTQILLIAVPSLIYSVLFNTTLLMGLQQDGTIERDQWDLYCHSTASSPTLVVAIVVLMEASIIIILKDVQGTSSVFVRRRYRWWW
;
A
#
# COMPACT_ATOMS: atom_id res chain seq x y z
N MET A 1 49.98 -13.50 33.43
CA MET A 1 50.42 -12.43 32.52
C MET A 1 49.22 -11.53 32.30
N LEU A 2 49.18 -10.41 33.02
CA LEU A 2 48.12 -9.39 32.97
C LEU A 2 48.57 -8.31 31.97
N HIS A 3 47.84 -8.14 30.87
CA HIS A 3 48.06 -7.07 29.89
C HIS A 3 47.37 -5.81 30.44
N ASN A 4 48.18 -4.81 30.74
CA ASN A 4 47.77 -3.54 31.34
C ASN A 4 47.77 -2.51 30.21
N ASP A 5 46.63 -2.29 29.56
CA ASP A 5 46.50 -1.29 28.49
C ASP A 5 46.10 0.06 29.08
N THR A 6 47.06 0.98 29.03
CA THR A 6 46.92 2.39 29.41
C THR A 6 46.03 3.14 28.42
N PRO A 7 45.10 4.00 28.87
CA PRO A 7 44.32 4.84 27.98
C PRO A 7 45.17 6.00 27.45
N ASN A 8 45.20 6.13 26.13
CA ASN A 8 45.80 7.27 25.42
C ASN A 8 45.18 8.59 25.92
N GLN A 9 46.00 9.45 26.50
CA GLN A 9 45.65 10.84 26.76
C GLN A 9 45.55 11.58 25.42
N ILE A 10 44.38 12.12 25.14
CA ILE A 10 44.15 13.05 24.03
C ILE A 10 44.64 14.41 24.53
N GLU A 11 45.77 14.88 23.99
CA GLU A 11 46.24 16.26 24.13
C GLU A 11 45.24 17.20 23.47
N CYS A 12 44.52 18.00 24.28
CA CYS A 12 43.76 19.13 23.77
C CYS A 12 44.72 20.29 23.51
N GLU A 13 44.99 20.52 22.23
CA GLU A 13 45.79 21.64 21.72
C GLU A 13 45.11 22.97 22.08
N THR A 14 45.79 23.80 22.86
CA THR A 14 45.31 25.11 23.34
C THR A 14 45.35 26.15 22.23
N THR A 15 44.25 26.32 21.51
CA THR A 15 44.05 27.45 20.59
C THR A 15 43.63 28.72 21.36
N PRO A 16 44.22 29.90 21.08
CA PRO A 16 43.91 31.14 21.80
C PRO A 16 42.57 31.74 21.36
N CYS A 17 41.61 31.86 22.28
CA CYS A 17 40.37 32.57 22.07
C CYS A 17 40.61 34.09 22.03
N ILE A 18 40.39 34.70 20.87
CA ILE A 18 40.43 36.16 20.68
C ILE A 18 39.12 36.75 21.23
N SER A 19 39.21 37.41 22.38
CA SER A 19 38.13 38.22 22.96
C SER A 19 38.04 39.57 22.23
N LYS A 20 37.00 39.77 21.41
CA LYS A 20 36.57 41.09 20.97
C LYS A 20 35.33 41.50 21.78
N GLY A 21 35.43 42.68 22.37
CA GLY A 21 34.46 43.17 23.34
C GLY A 21 33.11 43.58 22.76
N ALA A 22 32.16 43.56 23.70
CA ALA A 22 30.91 44.30 23.78
C ALA A 22 29.70 43.81 22.97
N LEU A 23 28.70 43.44 23.78
CA LEU A 23 27.31 43.03 23.53
C LEU A 23 27.11 41.60 23.04
N TYR A 24 26.23 40.89 23.77
CA TYR A 24 25.84 39.47 23.67
C TYR A 24 26.96 38.45 23.95
N ASN A 25 27.12 38.08 25.22
CA ASN A 25 27.86 36.88 25.63
C ASN A 25 27.09 35.63 25.20
N LEU A 26 27.18 35.26 23.92
CA LEU A 26 26.87 33.93 23.44
C LEU A 26 28.18 33.13 23.43
N VAL A 27 28.41 32.36 24.49
CA VAL A 27 29.51 31.40 24.54
C VAL A 27 29.16 30.26 23.60
N ILE A 28 29.63 30.34 22.35
CA ILE A 28 29.58 29.22 21.41
C ILE A 28 30.69 28.26 21.84
N CYS A 29 30.35 27.28 22.69
CA CYS A 29 31.19 26.11 22.87
C CYS A 29 31.23 25.37 21.54
N ASP A 30 32.45 25.12 21.05
CA ASP A 30 32.71 24.29 19.88
C ASP A 30 31.94 22.96 20.02
N SER A 31 30.89 22.82 19.19
CA SER A 31 29.88 21.77 19.32
C SER A 31 30.37 20.41 18.80
N SER A 32 31.64 20.32 18.40
CA SER A 32 32.22 19.12 17.80
C SER A 32 32.46 17.97 18.80
N LEU A 33 32.46 18.23 20.12
CA LEU A 33 32.76 17.20 21.14
C LEU A 33 31.54 16.74 21.99
N ILE A 34 30.40 17.44 21.93
CA ILE A 34 29.14 17.04 22.62
C ILE A 34 28.16 16.31 21.67
N PHE A 35 28.39 16.39 20.36
CA PHE A 35 27.53 15.78 19.35
C PHE A 35 27.61 14.25 19.15
N PRO A 36 28.60 13.47 19.62
CA PRO A 36 28.55 12.02 19.39
C PRO A 36 27.49 11.34 20.26
N TYR A 37 27.29 11.79 21.50
CA TYR A 37 26.34 11.14 22.43
C TYR A 37 24.88 11.45 22.10
N LEU A 38 24.55 12.70 21.75
CA LEU A 38 23.18 13.08 21.38
C LEU A 38 22.72 12.35 20.10
N LYS A 39 23.64 12.18 19.14
CA LYS A 39 23.38 11.48 17.88
C LYS A 39 23.13 9.98 18.10
N ILE A 40 23.80 9.36 19.08
CA ILE A 40 23.58 7.95 19.43
C ILE A 40 22.20 7.75 20.07
N GLU A 41 21.74 8.69 20.90
CA GLU A 41 20.44 8.60 21.56
C GLU A 41 19.27 8.79 20.57
N GLU A 42 19.37 9.75 19.63
CA GLU A 42 18.43 9.91 18.50
C GLU A 42 18.36 8.63 17.63
N ILE A 43 19.51 8.06 17.25
CA ILE A 43 19.57 6.84 16.43
C ILE A 43 18.88 5.66 17.13
N SER A 44 18.98 5.56 18.46
CA SER A 44 18.35 4.47 19.23
C SER A 44 16.83 4.59 19.31
N MET A 45 16.32 5.81 19.41
CA MET A 45 14.89 6.09 19.52
C MET A 45 14.19 5.92 18.17
N ASP A 46 14.83 6.35 17.09
CA ASP A 46 14.33 6.18 15.72
C ASP A 46 14.28 4.70 15.31
N ALA A 47 15.32 3.93 15.65
CA ALA A 47 15.35 2.49 15.39
C ALA A 47 14.22 1.74 16.14
N TYR A 48 13.95 2.11 17.39
CA TYR A 48 12.86 1.51 18.17
C TYR A 48 11.48 1.91 17.62
N ALA A 49 11.29 3.17 17.24
CA ALA A 49 10.07 3.64 16.60
C ALA A 49 9.78 2.85 15.32
N ASN A 50 10.78 2.69 14.43
CA ASN A 50 10.63 1.93 13.19
C ASN A 50 10.22 0.48 13.42
N ARG A 51 10.80 -0.19 14.42
CA ARG A 51 10.46 -1.58 14.75
C ARG A 51 8.98 -1.75 15.15
N ASN A 52 8.45 -0.81 15.92
CA ASN A 52 7.05 -0.84 16.32
C ASN A 52 6.11 -0.57 15.14
N VAL A 53 6.46 0.38 14.26
CA VAL A 53 5.68 0.68 13.06
C VAL A 53 5.63 -0.53 12.12
N VAL A 54 6.77 -1.18 11.88
CA VAL A 54 6.88 -2.43 11.12
C VAL A 54 6.00 -3.53 11.72
N ALA A 55 6.06 -3.73 13.03
CA ALA A 55 5.25 -4.74 13.71
C ALA A 55 3.74 -4.46 13.57
N ILE A 56 3.31 -3.21 13.79
CA ILE A 56 1.91 -2.80 13.63
C ILE A 56 1.44 -3.02 12.19
N PHE A 57 2.24 -2.59 11.21
CA PHE A 57 1.93 -2.77 9.79
C PHE A 57 1.75 -4.24 9.44
N ASN A 58 2.67 -5.11 9.85
CA ASN A 58 2.60 -6.55 9.60
C ASN A 58 1.38 -7.19 10.27
N CYS A 59 1.07 -6.81 11.52
CA CYS A 59 -0.12 -7.27 12.23
C CYS A 59 -1.41 -6.85 11.50
N LEU A 60 -1.49 -5.62 11.01
CA LEU A 60 -2.65 -5.14 10.26
C LEU A 60 -2.82 -5.90 8.93
N GLN A 61 -1.73 -6.16 8.20
CA GLN A 61 -1.78 -6.91 6.93
C GLN A 61 -2.18 -8.37 7.15
N LEU A 62 -1.65 -9.02 8.19
CA LEU A 62 -2.04 -10.38 8.57
C LEU A 62 -3.51 -10.44 9.02
N LEU A 63 -3.95 -9.50 9.85
CA LEU A 63 -5.33 -9.41 10.30
C LEU A 63 -6.28 -9.22 9.12
N ASN A 64 -5.96 -8.32 8.19
CA ASN A 64 -6.76 -8.11 6.98
C ASN A 64 -6.86 -9.40 6.15
N SER A 65 -5.73 -10.09 5.94
CA SER A 65 -5.68 -11.37 5.22
C SER A 65 -6.54 -12.45 5.89
N ILE A 66 -6.44 -12.58 7.22
CA ILE A 66 -7.22 -13.54 8.02
C ILE A 66 -8.71 -13.22 7.93
N LEU A 67 -9.11 -11.95 8.06
CA LEU A 67 -10.52 -11.54 7.95
C LEU A 67 -11.10 -11.84 6.56
N LEU A 68 -10.35 -11.55 5.50
CA LEU A 68 -10.76 -11.85 4.13
C LEU A 68 -10.87 -13.37 3.89
N LEU A 69 -9.95 -14.17 4.43
CA LEU A 69 -10.05 -15.63 4.40
C LEU A 69 -11.26 -16.13 5.19
N ALA A 70 -11.53 -15.57 6.37
CA ALA A 70 -12.67 -15.92 7.19
C ALA A 70 -14.01 -15.60 6.50
N VAL A 71 -14.05 -14.60 5.61
CA VAL A 71 -15.21 -14.30 4.76
C VAL A 71 -15.27 -15.21 3.54
N LEU A 72 -14.12 -15.51 2.91
CA LEU A 72 -14.04 -16.29 1.68
C LEU A 72 -14.35 -17.78 1.93
N VAL A 73 -13.77 -18.38 2.96
CA VAL A 73 -13.88 -19.82 3.24
C VAL A 73 -15.33 -20.27 3.41
N PRO A 74 -16.16 -19.69 4.30
CA PRO A 74 -17.57 -20.07 4.43
C PRO A 74 -18.37 -19.84 3.14
N ALA A 75 -18.02 -18.82 2.37
CA ALA A 75 -18.68 -18.54 1.10
C ALA A 75 -18.33 -19.55 0.00
N LEU A 76 -17.18 -20.24 0.09
CA LEU A 76 -16.82 -21.33 -0.81
C LEU A 76 -17.50 -22.66 -0.43
N PHE A 77 -17.67 -22.92 0.86
CA PHE A 77 -18.26 -24.17 1.34
C PHE A 77 -19.80 -24.13 1.51
N SER A 78 -20.40 -22.94 1.55
CA SER A 78 -21.86 -22.80 1.71
C SER A 78 -22.61 -23.01 0.39
N THR A 79 -23.31 -24.13 0.27
CA THR A 79 -24.23 -24.40 -0.86
C THR A 79 -25.50 -23.57 -0.82
N ARG A 80 -25.85 -23.00 0.34
CA ARG A 80 -27.09 -22.25 0.56
C ARG A 80 -27.00 -20.81 0.07
N VAL A 81 -25.81 -20.19 0.12
CA VAL A 81 -25.64 -18.77 -0.22
C VAL A 81 -25.07 -18.63 -1.63
N ARG A 82 -25.93 -18.29 -2.60
CA ARG A 82 -25.48 -18.00 -3.98
C ARG A 82 -24.94 -16.58 -4.06
N ARG A 83 -23.61 -16.44 -4.22
CA ARG A 83 -22.95 -15.16 -4.46
C ARG A 83 -22.56 -15.03 -5.94
N VAL A 84 -22.49 -13.79 -6.43
CA VAL A 84 -22.03 -13.51 -7.80
C VAL A 84 -20.53 -13.76 -7.94
N ARG A 85 -20.06 -14.14 -9.13
CA ARG A 85 -18.65 -14.49 -9.37
C ARG A 85 -17.70 -13.33 -9.10
N THR A 86 -18.11 -12.10 -9.44
CA THR A 86 -17.32 -10.89 -9.21
C THR A 86 -17.12 -10.58 -7.72
N TRP A 87 -18.01 -11.04 -6.84
CA TRP A 87 -17.82 -10.90 -5.40
C TRP A 87 -16.60 -11.70 -4.92
N TYR A 88 -16.44 -12.94 -5.40
CA TYR A 88 -15.27 -13.75 -5.09
C TYR A 88 -13.99 -13.11 -5.65
N ALA A 89 -14.05 -12.60 -6.89
CA ALA A 89 -12.91 -11.92 -7.50
C ALA A 89 -12.48 -10.67 -6.71
N MET A 90 -13.43 -9.87 -6.22
CA MET A 90 -13.18 -8.73 -5.35
C MET A 90 -12.52 -9.15 -4.02
N VAL A 91 -13.04 -10.18 -3.35
CA VAL A 91 -12.44 -10.68 -2.09
C VAL A 91 -11.03 -11.24 -2.32
N ILE A 92 -10.84 -12.02 -3.39
CA ILE A 92 -9.53 -12.55 -3.78
C ILE A 92 -8.56 -11.41 -4.11
N SER A 93 -9.00 -10.35 -4.79
CA SER A 93 -8.15 -9.18 -5.07
C SER A 93 -7.68 -8.48 -3.80
N GLY A 94 -8.51 -8.42 -2.75
CA GLY A 94 -8.10 -7.91 -1.43
C GLY A 94 -7.08 -8.81 -0.72
N LEU A 95 -7.16 -10.13 -0.92
CA LEU A 95 -6.14 -11.06 -0.42
C LEU A 95 -4.82 -10.84 -1.15
N VAL A 96 -4.86 -10.75 -2.48
CA VAL A 96 -3.68 -10.44 -3.30
C VAL A 96 -3.06 -9.11 -2.89
N TYR A 97 -3.89 -8.08 -2.65
CA TYR A 97 -3.44 -6.77 -2.16
C TYR A 97 -2.59 -6.91 -0.89
N SER A 98 -3.07 -7.66 0.10
CA SER A 98 -2.34 -7.87 1.36
C SER A 98 -1.03 -8.65 1.12
N LEU A 99 -1.08 -9.66 0.26
CA LEU A 99 0.08 -10.48 -0.08
C LEU A 99 1.18 -9.68 -0.81
N CYS A 100 0.84 -8.65 -1.59
CA CYS A 100 1.81 -7.78 -2.25
C CYS A 100 2.76 -7.08 -1.26
N TYR A 101 2.33 -6.81 -0.04
CA TYR A 101 3.14 -6.16 0.99
C TYR A 101 3.99 -7.13 1.81
N MET A 102 3.66 -8.43 1.80
CA MET A 102 4.32 -9.45 2.63
C MET A 102 5.68 -10.03 2.16
N PRO A 103 6.22 -9.83 0.93
CA PRO A 103 7.45 -10.51 0.52
C PRO A 103 8.65 -10.30 1.46
N LEU A 104 8.90 -9.05 1.88
CA LEU A 104 9.99 -8.74 2.83
C LEU A 104 9.77 -9.37 4.20
N MET A 105 8.52 -9.40 4.68
CA MET A 105 8.16 -10.03 5.95
C MET A 105 8.39 -11.55 5.89
N ILE A 106 7.93 -12.21 4.83
CA ILE A 106 8.05 -13.66 4.64
C ILE A 106 9.53 -14.09 4.54
N LEU A 107 10.35 -13.28 3.87
CA LEU A 107 11.78 -13.56 3.69
C LEU A 107 12.66 -13.03 4.84
N GLY A 108 12.07 -12.37 5.84
CA GLY A 108 12.81 -11.81 6.98
C GLY A 108 13.79 -10.69 6.60
N GLN A 109 13.61 -10.04 5.44
CA GLN A 109 14.48 -8.97 4.94
C GLN A 109 13.89 -7.57 5.19
N GLN A 110 12.89 -7.47 6.06
CA GLN A 110 12.25 -6.19 6.36
C GLN A 110 13.17 -5.28 7.18
N THR A 111 13.80 -5.82 8.23
CA THR A 111 14.78 -5.12 9.07
C THR A 111 16.21 -5.59 8.82
N GLY A 112 17.19 -4.71 8.98
CA GLY A 112 18.62 -5.05 8.92
C GLY A 112 19.26 -4.69 7.57
N PRO A 113 20.17 -5.53 7.02
CA PRO A 113 20.87 -5.20 5.79
C PRO A 113 19.91 -4.94 4.63
N PRO A 114 20.33 -4.19 3.60
CA PRO A 114 19.48 -3.89 2.45
C PRO A 114 19.02 -5.18 1.75
N PRO A 115 17.73 -5.27 1.36
CA PRO A 115 17.21 -6.44 0.67
C PRO A 115 17.83 -6.58 -0.72
N SER A 116 17.74 -7.79 -1.29
CA SER A 116 18.18 -7.99 -2.69
C SER A 116 17.38 -7.12 -3.65
N PHE A 117 18.05 -6.54 -4.66
CA PHE A 117 17.42 -5.66 -5.66
C PHE A 117 16.19 -6.32 -6.32
N THR A 118 16.29 -7.59 -6.72
CA THR A 118 15.19 -8.32 -7.37
C THR A 118 13.94 -8.41 -6.48
N LEU A 119 14.11 -8.67 -5.18
CA LEU A 119 13.00 -8.72 -4.23
C LEU A 119 12.38 -7.33 -4.07
N CYS A 120 13.22 -6.31 -3.93
CA CYS A 120 12.80 -4.92 -3.75
C CYS A 120 12.04 -4.38 -4.97
N LEU A 121 12.53 -4.68 -6.18
CA LEU A 121 11.90 -4.38 -7.45
C LEU A 121 10.56 -5.12 -7.61
N LEU A 122 10.53 -6.42 -7.32
CA LEU A 122 9.28 -7.20 -7.39
C LEU A 122 8.23 -6.63 -6.43
N GLN A 123 8.61 -6.36 -5.19
CA GLN A 123 7.70 -5.83 -4.18
C GLN A 123 7.18 -4.45 -4.58
N SER A 124 8.04 -3.55 -5.06
CA SER A 124 7.62 -2.21 -5.48
C SER A 124 6.61 -2.28 -6.64
N CYS A 125 6.86 -3.12 -7.65
CA CYS A 125 5.94 -3.34 -8.76
C CYS A 125 4.57 -3.88 -8.28
N LEU A 126 4.59 -4.86 -7.38
CA LEU A 126 3.38 -5.43 -6.78
C LEU A 126 2.59 -4.38 -5.99
N ILE A 127 3.25 -3.54 -5.20
CA ILE A 127 2.62 -2.49 -4.38
C ILE A 127 1.99 -1.40 -5.25
N TYR A 128 2.66 -0.95 -6.31
CA TYR A 128 2.08 0.05 -7.22
C TYR A 128 0.85 -0.49 -7.95
N CYS A 129 0.83 -1.78 -8.31
CA CYS A 129 -0.28 -2.37 -9.05
C CYS A 129 -1.45 -2.82 -8.15
N ALA A 130 -1.21 -3.06 -6.86
CA ALA A 130 -2.22 -3.59 -5.94
C ALA A 130 -3.46 -2.69 -5.77
N PRO A 131 -3.34 -1.35 -5.59
CA PRO A 131 -4.49 -0.44 -5.53
C PRO A 131 -5.36 -0.49 -6.79
N VAL A 132 -4.75 -0.65 -7.97
CA VAL A 132 -5.49 -0.76 -9.23
C VAL A 132 -6.25 -2.08 -9.26
N LEU A 133 -5.61 -3.19 -8.91
CA LEU A 133 -6.28 -4.50 -8.87
C LEU A 133 -7.56 -4.47 -8.02
N ILE A 134 -7.47 -3.95 -6.79
CA ILE A 134 -8.60 -3.94 -5.86
C ILE A 134 -9.72 -2.99 -6.33
N ILE A 135 -9.39 -1.80 -6.85
CA ILE A 135 -10.41 -0.85 -7.31
C ILE A 135 -11.06 -1.31 -8.63
N SER A 136 -10.32 -1.94 -9.54
CA SER A 136 -10.86 -2.51 -10.78
C SER A 136 -11.85 -3.66 -10.49
N PHE A 137 -11.52 -4.57 -9.57
CA PHE A 137 -12.44 -5.65 -9.19
C PHE A 137 -13.62 -5.15 -8.35
N THR A 138 -13.43 -4.09 -7.55
CA THR A 138 -14.53 -3.41 -6.86
C THR A 138 -15.50 -2.77 -7.86
N LEU A 139 -14.99 -2.03 -8.86
CA LEU A 139 -15.79 -1.47 -9.94
C LEU A 139 -16.57 -2.55 -10.67
N THR A 140 -15.91 -3.66 -11.00
CA THR A 140 -16.52 -4.82 -11.65
C THR A 140 -17.69 -5.39 -10.83
N PHE A 141 -17.50 -5.55 -9.52
CA PHE A 141 -18.55 -6.01 -8.62
C PHE A 141 -19.72 -5.00 -8.55
N VAL A 142 -19.44 -3.71 -8.48
CA VAL A 142 -20.46 -2.65 -8.48
C VAL A 142 -21.26 -2.65 -9.79
N VAL A 143 -20.59 -2.81 -10.94
CA VAL A 143 -21.26 -2.91 -12.25
C VAL A 143 -22.15 -4.15 -12.33
N GLU A 144 -21.67 -5.33 -11.91
CA GLU A 144 -22.52 -6.53 -11.90
C GLU A 144 -23.73 -6.35 -10.98
N LEU A 145 -23.54 -5.77 -9.79
CA LEU A 145 -24.62 -5.49 -8.85
C LEU A 145 -25.64 -4.49 -9.43
N PHE A 146 -25.17 -3.42 -10.07
CA PHE A 146 -26.02 -2.44 -10.73
C PHE A 146 -26.88 -3.07 -11.84
N LEU A 147 -26.26 -3.93 -12.66
CA LEU A 147 -26.97 -4.65 -13.73
C LEU A 147 -28.02 -5.61 -13.16
N VAL A 148 -27.68 -6.37 -12.12
CA VAL A 148 -28.61 -7.30 -11.45
C VAL A 148 -29.80 -6.53 -10.86
N LEU A 149 -29.56 -5.43 -10.15
CA LEU A 149 -30.63 -4.64 -9.54
C LEU A 149 -31.52 -3.97 -10.57
N THR A 150 -30.94 -3.40 -11.63
CA THR A 150 -31.68 -2.82 -12.76
C THR A 150 -32.62 -3.86 -13.38
N ARG A 151 -32.17 -5.12 -13.55
CA ARG A 151 -33.04 -6.19 -14.07
C ARG A 151 -34.21 -6.50 -13.15
N VAL A 152 -33.96 -6.58 -11.83
CA VAL A 152 -35.02 -6.85 -10.84
C VAL A 152 -36.05 -5.72 -10.82
N ILE A 153 -35.62 -4.47 -10.96
CA ILE A 153 -36.50 -3.29 -10.91
C ILE A 153 -37.34 -3.14 -12.19
N TYR A 154 -36.71 -3.28 -13.36
CA TYR A 154 -37.34 -3.00 -14.65
C TYR A 154 -37.90 -4.25 -15.34
N GLY A 155 -37.70 -5.45 -14.78
CA GLY A 155 -38.20 -6.70 -15.35
C GLY A 155 -37.58 -7.08 -16.70
N SER A 156 -36.41 -6.52 -17.05
CA SER A 156 -35.79 -6.76 -18.35
C SER A 156 -35.13 -8.14 -18.40
N ALA A 157 -35.48 -8.93 -19.42
CA ALA A 157 -34.94 -10.26 -19.68
C ALA A 157 -33.52 -10.24 -20.28
N LEU A 158 -32.71 -9.19 -20.04
CA LEU A 158 -31.30 -9.21 -20.44
C LEU A 158 -30.59 -10.27 -19.59
N GLY A 159 -30.49 -11.49 -20.11
CA GLY A 159 -29.68 -12.54 -19.50
C GLY A 159 -28.24 -12.05 -19.35
N SER A 160 -27.63 -12.28 -18.18
CA SER A 160 -26.19 -12.08 -18.04
C SER A 160 -25.51 -13.05 -19.00
N SER A 161 -25.06 -12.56 -20.14
CA SER A 161 -24.31 -13.40 -21.06
C SER A 161 -23.03 -13.85 -20.35
N THR A 162 -22.68 -15.12 -20.49
CA THR A 162 -21.39 -15.65 -20.03
C THR A 162 -20.23 -14.79 -20.55
N ARG A 163 -20.38 -14.19 -21.74
CA ARG A 163 -19.41 -13.24 -22.31
C ARG A 163 -19.21 -12.01 -21.42
N THR A 164 -20.29 -11.41 -20.90
CA THR A 164 -20.22 -10.26 -20.01
C THR A 164 -19.48 -10.59 -18.73
N GLN A 165 -19.75 -11.76 -18.13
CA GLN A 165 -19.03 -12.18 -16.91
C GLN A 165 -17.54 -12.44 -17.15
N ILE A 166 -17.19 -13.06 -18.29
CA ILE A 166 -15.79 -13.27 -18.67
C ILE A 166 -15.10 -11.92 -18.87
N LEU A 167 -15.72 -10.98 -19.59
CA LEU A 167 -15.16 -9.65 -19.81
C LEU A 167 -14.97 -8.89 -18.49
N LEU A 168 -15.95 -8.96 -17.60
CA LEU A 168 -15.90 -8.33 -16.28
C LEU A 168 -14.69 -8.81 -15.45
N ILE A 169 -14.29 -10.09 -15.56
CA ILE A 169 -13.12 -10.61 -14.84
C ILE A 169 -11.81 -10.39 -15.62
N ALA A 170 -11.86 -10.54 -16.93
CA ALA A 170 -10.68 -10.45 -17.79
C ALA A 170 -10.12 -9.02 -17.85
N VAL A 171 -10.98 -8.01 -17.95
CA VAL A 171 -10.56 -6.61 -18.10
C VAL A 171 -9.70 -6.12 -16.92
N PRO A 172 -10.12 -6.23 -15.64
CA PRO A 172 -9.28 -5.90 -14.49
C PRO A 172 -7.94 -6.65 -14.46
N SER A 173 -7.97 -7.94 -14.82
CA SER A 173 -6.78 -8.79 -14.83
C SER A 173 -5.77 -8.33 -15.88
N LEU A 174 -6.26 -7.92 -17.06
CA LEU A 174 -5.43 -7.37 -18.13
C LEU A 174 -4.84 -6.01 -17.74
N ILE A 175 -5.64 -5.11 -17.15
CA ILE A 175 -5.17 -3.79 -16.67
C ILE A 175 -4.04 -3.98 -15.65
N TYR A 176 -4.24 -4.85 -14.66
CA TYR A 176 -3.20 -5.18 -13.67
C TYR A 176 -1.93 -5.73 -14.33
N SER A 177 -2.07 -6.68 -15.26
CA SER A 177 -0.93 -7.28 -15.95
C SER A 177 -0.13 -6.24 -16.74
N VAL A 178 -0.82 -5.33 -17.46
CA VAL A 178 -0.16 -4.26 -18.23
C VAL A 178 0.60 -3.32 -17.30
N LEU A 179 0.00 -2.90 -16.18
CA LEU A 179 0.66 -2.03 -15.21
C LEU A 179 1.84 -2.70 -14.53
N PHE A 180 1.73 -3.98 -14.18
CA PHE A 180 2.82 -4.74 -13.59
C PHE A 180 4.02 -4.82 -14.54
N ASN A 181 3.77 -5.17 -15.81
CA ASN A 181 4.85 -5.20 -16.82
C ASN A 181 5.46 -3.81 -17.07
N THR A 182 4.64 -2.74 -17.05
CA THR A 182 5.12 -1.36 -17.24
C THR A 182 6.01 -0.90 -16.08
N THR A 183 5.57 -1.12 -14.84
CA THR A 183 6.34 -0.78 -13.64
C THR A 183 7.62 -1.61 -13.51
N LEU A 184 7.57 -2.89 -13.89
CA LEU A 184 8.74 -3.75 -13.96
C LEU A 184 9.76 -3.24 -14.97
N LEU A 185 9.31 -2.89 -16.19
CA LEU A 185 10.19 -2.37 -17.23
C LEU A 185 10.82 -1.03 -16.82
N MET A 186 10.05 -0.14 -16.19
CA MET A 186 10.56 1.14 -15.66
C MET A 186 11.62 0.91 -14.57
N GLY A 187 11.38 -0.02 -13.64
CA GLY A 187 12.33 -0.32 -12.57
C GLY A 187 13.62 -0.99 -13.07
N LEU A 188 13.55 -1.83 -14.12
CA LEU A 188 14.74 -2.41 -14.77
C LEU A 188 15.55 -1.41 -15.60
N GLN A 189 14.94 -0.29 -16.02
CA GLN A 189 15.65 0.78 -16.73
C GLN A 189 16.34 1.76 -15.77
N GLN A 190 15.97 1.75 -14.49
CA GLN A 190 16.38 2.73 -13.48
C GLN A 190 16.83 2.03 -12.19
N ASP A 191 17.85 1.18 -12.28
CA ASP A 191 18.31 0.35 -11.14
C ASP A 191 18.63 1.16 -9.86
N GLY A 192 18.99 2.44 -9.99
CA GLY A 192 19.30 3.34 -8.87
C GLY A 192 18.11 4.03 -8.20
N THR A 193 16.87 3.84 -8.68
CA THR A 193 15.69 4.52 -8.12
C THR A 193 14.88 3.67 -7.16
N ILE A 194 15.16 2.37 -7.08
CA ILE A 194 14.45 1.46 -6.18
C ILE A 194 15.18 1.42 -4.84
N GLU A 195 14.53 1.92 -3.80
CA GLU A 195 15.08 1.93 -2.45
C GLU A 195 14.04 1.49 -1.41
N ARG A 196 14.56 1.01 -0.28
CA ARG A 196 13.71 0.72 0.88
C ARG A 196 13.25 2.04 1.49
N ASP A 197 11.96 2.11 1.78
CA ASP A 197 11.33 3.25 2.44
C ASP A 197 12.01 3.58 3.78
N GLN A 198 11.94 4.86 4.19
CA GLN A 198 12.61 5.35 5.41
C GLN A 198 12.12 4.64 6.68
N TRP A 199 10.89 4.11 6.68
CA TRP A 199 10.31 3.36 7.78
C TRP A 199 10.52 1.84 7.68
N ASP A 200 11.35 1.36 6.73
CA ASP A 200 11.65 -0.05 6.50
C ASP A 200 10.40 -0.93 6.24
N LEU A 201 9.30 -0.33 5.78
CA LEU A 201 8.03 -1.05 5.58
C LEU A 201 8.01 -1.83 4.27
N TYR A 202 8.45 -1.20 3.19
CA TYR A 202 8.42 -1.75 1.85
C TYR A 202 9.45 -1.06 0.96
N CYS A 203 9.68 -1.64 -0.21
CA CYS A 203 10.45 -1.03 -1.28
C CYS A 203 9.59 -0.12 -2.14
N HIS A 204 10.10 1.08 -2.44
CA HIS A 204 9.44 2.06 -3.27
C HIS A 204 10.38 2.57 -4.36
N SER A 205 9.79 3.21 -5.38
CA SER A 205 10.55 3.91 -6.42
C SER A 205 10.57 5.39 -6.09
N THR A 206 11.75 6.00 -6.08
CA THR A 206 11.90 7.46 -5.95
C THR A 206 11.39 8.21 -7.18
N ALA A 207 11.32 7.53 -8.34
CA ALA A 207 10.68 8.08 -9.53
C ALA A 207 9.17 8.28 -9.32
N SER A 208 8.66 9.47 -9.67
CA SER A 208 7.23 9.81 -9.55
C SER A 208 6.35 9.19 -10.63
N SER A 209 6.95 8.71 -11.73
CA SER A 209 6.24 8.14 -12.89
C SER A 209 5.28 7.00 -12.56
N PRO A 210 5.68 5.90 -11.86
CA PRO A 210 4.77 4.81 -11.53
C PRO A 210 3.60 5.27 -10.64
N THR A 211 3.88 6.12 -9.64
CA THR A 211 2.87 6.69 -8.74
C THR A 211 1.83 7.50 -9.50
N LEU A 212 2.26 8.34 -10.46
CA LEU A 212 1.37 9.18 -11.26
C LEU A 212 0.44 8.33 -12.13
N VAL A 213 0.97 7.32 -12.82
CA VAL A 213 0.19 6.42 -13.70
C VAL A 213 -0.87 5.69 -12.87
N VAL A 214 -0.48 5.10 -11.75
CA VAL A 214 -1.39 4.40 -10.83
C VAL A 214 -2.47 5.35 -10.31
N ALA A 215 -2.10 6.55 -9.86
CA ALA A 215 -3.05 7.53 -9.33
C ALA A 215 -4.12 7.91 -10.36
N ILE A 216 -3.75 8.15 -11.61
CA ILE A 216 -4.70 8.48 -12.68
C ILE A 216 -5.70 7.34 -12.90
N VAL A 217 -5.22 6.09 -12.97
CA VAL A 217 -6.09 4.92 -13.19
C VAL A 217 -7.05 4.73 -12.01
N VAL A 218 -6.54 4.79 -10.77
CA VAL A 218 -7.37 4.67 -9.55
C VAL A 218 -8.43 5.76 -9.49
N LEU A 219 -8.07 7.02 -9.78
CA LEU A 219 -9.02 8.14 -9.79
C LEU A 219 -10.09 7.98 -10.86
N MET A 220 -9.73 7.50 -12.05
CA MET A 220 -10.69 7.21 -13.12
C MET A 220 -11.71 6.15 -12.68
N GLU A 221 -11.25 5.02 -12.15
CA GLU A 221 -12.14 3.94 -11.72
C GLU A 221 -13.00 4.33 -10.51
N ALA A 222 -12.43 5.04 -9.53
CA ALA A 222 -13.16 5.54 -8.37
C ALA A 222 -14.26 6.53 -8.79
N SER A 223 -14.00 7.39 -9.77
CA SER A 223 -14.99 8.32 -10.32
C SER A 223 -16.17 7.57 -10.95
N ILE A 224 -15.90 6.49 -11.71
CA ILE A 224 -16.95 5.65 -12.30
C ILE A 224 -17.80 5.00 -11.20
N ILE A 225 -17.18 4.47 -10.13
CA ILE A 225 -17.90 3.89 -8.99
C ILE A 225 -18.84 4.92 -8.35
N ILE A 226 -18.37 6.15 -8.14
CA ILE A 226 -19.17 7.23 -7.53
C ILE A 226 -20.38 7.57 -8.40
N ILE A 227 -20.18 7.72 -9.73
CA ILE A 227 -21.27 8.00 -10.68
C ILE A 227 -22.31 6.87 -10.68
N LEU A 228 -21.87 5.61 -10.74
CA LEU A 228 -22.77 4.46 -10.72
C LEU A 228 -23.60 4.40 -9.44
N LYS A 229 -22.97 4.70 -8.29
CA LYS A 229 -23.64 4.72 -6.99
C LYS A 229 -24.71 5.80 -6.92
N ASP A 230 -24.42 6.99 -7.44
CA ASP A 230 -25.38 8.10 -7.45
C ASP A 230 -26.61 7.78 -8.32
N VAL A 231 -26.38 7.30 -9.55
CA VAL A 231 -27.44 6.86 -10.49
C VAL A 231 -28.33 5.78 -9.85
N GLN A 232 -27.72 4.84 -9.13
CA GLN A 232 -28.44 3.78 -8.44
C GLN A 232 -29.27 4.31 -7.26
N GLY A 233 -28.74 5.29 -6.52
CA GLY A 233 -29.43 6.00 -5.45
C GLY A 233 -30.70 6.69 -5.95
N THR A 234 -30.59 7.53 -6.99
CA THR A 234 -31.73 8.25 -7.58
C THR A 234 -32.80 7.30 -8.09
N SER A 235 -32.40 6.23 -8.78
CA SER A 235 -33.32 5.21 -9.32
C SER A 235 -34.11 4.51 -8.20
N SER A 236 -33.44 4.15 -7.09
CA SER A 236 -34.09 3.48 -5.96
C SER A 236 -35.14 4.35 -5.26
N VAL A 237 -34.86 5.66 -5.11
CA VAL A 237 -35.80 6.63 -4.53
C VAL A 237 -37.02 6.79 -5.41
N PHE A 238 -36.84 6.88 -6.73
CA PHE A 238 -37.94 7.02 -7.68
C PHE A 238 -38.87 5.80 -7.67
N VAL A 239 -38.30 4.59 -7.68
CA VAL A 239 -39.06 3.33 -7.62
C VAL A 239 -39.86 3.23 -6.32
N ARG A 240 -39.25 3.58 -5.18
CA ARG A 240 -39.93 3.55 -3.87
C ARG A 240 -41.10 4.54 -3.81
N ARG A 241 -40.98 5.70 -4.46
CA ARG A 241 -42.10 6.66 -4.58
C ARG A 241 -43.23 6.10 -5.42
N ARG A 242 -42.94 5.37 -6.50
CA ARG A 242 -43.97 4.80 -7.38
C ARG A 242 -44.84 3.77 -6.66
N TYR A 243 -44.26 2.87 -5.88
CA TYR A 243 -45.02 1.83 -5.16
C TYR A 243 -45.75 2.33 -3.89
N ARG A 244 -45.38 3.50 -3.36
CA ARG A 244 -46.06 4.08 -2.19
C ARG A 244 -47.49 4.52 -2.48
N TRP A 245 -47.84 4.83 -3.73
CA TRP A 245 -49.19 5.26 -4.12
C TRP A 245 -50.16 4.11 -4.42
N TRP A 246 -49.70 2.87 -4.33
CA TRP A 246 -50.52 1.68 -4.60
C TRP A 246 -51.01 0.98 -3.33
N TRP A 247 -50.82 1.62 -2.17
CA TRP A 247 -51.33 1.22 -0.85
C TRP A 247 -52.01 2.43 -0.21
#